data_AF-A0A932WZ22-F1
#
_entry.id   AF-A0A932WZ22-F1
#
_cell.length_a   1.000
_cell.length_b   1.000
_cell.length_c   1.000
_cell.angle_alpha   90.00
_cell.angle_beta   90.00
_cell.angle_gamma   90.00
#
_symmetry.space_group_name_H-M   'P 1'
#
loop_
_entity.id
_entity.type
_entity.pdbx_description
1 polymer ?
#
loop_
_entity_poly.entity_id
_entity_poly.type
_entity_poly.pdbx_seq_one_letter_code
_entity_poly.pdbx_strand_id
1 'polypeptide(L)'
;MPDDTRELIDLGRFQILVLAVAVLLTVAGAGLAAWWRQRGAPRGLARGLFIAALGPLIAALWFIYNAIVERLGLDSVAALGFNLGIFLVFGLIAGAIGRALWAPEDGDQA
;
A
#
# COMPACT_ATOMS: atom_id res chain seq x y z
N MET A 1 -23.88 24.12 -24.41
CA MET A 1 -24.19 22.82 -23.80
C MET A 1 -23.37 22.71 -22.54
N PRO A 2 -23.96 22.36 -21.38
CA PRO A 2 -23.23 22.15 -20.14
C PRO A 2 -22.21 21.02 -20.30
N ASP A 3 -20.99 21.23 -19.79
CA ASP A 3 -19.89 20.26 -19.73
C ASP A 3 -20.22 19.12 -18.74
N ASP A 4 -21.25 18.32 -19.00
CA ASP A 4 -21.79 17.34 -18.04
C ASP A 4 -20.94 16.05 -17.91
N THR A 5 -19.84 15.92 -18.66
CA THR A 5 -18.86 14.84 -18.52
C THR A 5 -17.45 15.38 -18.25
N ARG A 6 -17.32 16.37 -17.36
CA ARG A 6 -16.02 16.62 -16.75
C ARG A 6 -15.64 15.36 -15.98
N GLU A 7 -14.73 14.55 -16.51
CA GLU A 7 -14.11 13.44 -15.78
C GLU A 7 -13.70 13.97 -14.40
N LEU A 8 -14.38 13.46 -13.36
CA LEU A 8 -14.22 13.97 -12.00
C LEU A 8 -12.77 13.85 -11.52
N ILE A 9 -11.99 12.94 -12.10
CA ILE A 9 -10.56 12.76 -11.89
C ILE A 9 -9.90 12.27 -13.18
N ASP A 10 -8.92 13.03 -13.69
CA ASP A 10 -8.02 12.59 -14.76
C ASP A 10 -7.13 11.42 -14.27
N LEU A 11 -7.04 10.36 -15.07
CA LEU A 11 -6.26 9.16 -14.76
C LEU A 11 -4.78 9.51 -14.50
N GLY A 12 -4.24 10.49 -15.23
CA GLY A 12 -2.89 10.99 -15.02
C GLY A 12 -2.69 11.61 -13.63
N ARG A 13 -3.64 12.45 -13.19
CA ARG A 13 -3.64 13.02 -11.83
C ARG A 13 -3.73 11.95 -10.75
N PHE A 14 -4.57 10.94 -10.94
CA PHE A 14 -4.70 9.86 -9.96
C PHE A 14 -3.43 9.02 -9.87
N GLN A 15 -2.77 8.72 -11.01
CA GLN A 15 -1.47 8.06 -11.01
C GLN A 15 -0.42 8.86 -10.22
N ILE A 16 -0.35 10.18 -10.42
CA ILE A 16 0.58 11.04 -9.66
C ILE A 16 0.28 10.95 -8.16
N LEU A 17 -1.01 10.99 -7.77
CA LEU A 17 -1.42 10.86 -6.37
C LEU A 17 -0.96 9.53 -5.78
N VAL A 18 -1.21 8.42 -6.47
CA VAL A 18 -0.82 7.07 -6.01
C VAL A 18 0.69 6.97 -5.86
N LEU A 19 1.46 7.46 -6.83
CA LEU A 19 2.91 7.46 -6.78
C LEU A 19 3.44 8.38 -5.67
N ALA A 20 2.83 9.54 -5.46
CA ALA A 20 3.20 10.45 -4.38
C ALA A 20 2.98 9.80 -3.00
N VAL A 21 1.85 9.11 -2.80
CA VAL A 21 1.58 8.35 -1.57
C VAL A 21 2.57 7.20 -1.41
N ALA A 22 2.87 6.47 -2.48
CA ALA A 22 3.84 5.38 -2.47
C ALA A 22 5.24 5.88 -2.05
N VAL A 23 5.71 6.97 -2.65
CA VAL A 23 6.99 7.60 -2.29
C VAL A 23 6.97 8.11 -0.86
N LEU A 24 5.90 8.79 -0.44
CA LEU A 24 5.76 9.31 0.92
C LEU A 24 5.84 8.19 1.95
N LEU A 25 5.12 7.09 1.75
CA LEU A 25 5.17 5.92 2.64
C LEU A 25 6.57 5.30 2.70
N THR A 26 7.25 5.23 1.55
CA THR A 26 8.60 4.69 1.46
C THR A 26 9.59 5.53 2.28
N VAL A 27 9.59 6.85 2.04
CA VAL A 27 10.50 7.79 2.71
C VAL A 27 10.16 7.92 4.20
N ALA A 28 8.88 8.08 4.54
CA ALA A 28 8.44 8.20 5.93
C ALA A 28 8.72 6.91 6.71
N GLY A 29 8.46 5.74 6.13
CA GLY A 29 8.75 4.45 6.74
C GLY A 29 10.26 4.26 6.98
N ALA A 30 11.10 4.57 5.99
CA ALA A 30 12.55 4.50 6.14
C ALA A 30 13.07 5.47 7.22
N GLY A 31 12.52 6.69 7.25
CA GLY A 31 12.80 7.68 8.30
C GLY A 31 12.41 7.20 9.69
N LEU A 32 11.21 6.63 9.84
CA LEU A 32 10.75 6.01 11.09
C LEU A 32 11.63 4.84 11.51
N ALA A 33 12.07 4.01 10.57
CA ALA A 33 12.96 2.88 10.83
C ALA A 33 14.30 3.35 11.42
N ALA A 34 14.89 4.38 10.82
CA ALA A 34 16.13 4.99 11.30
C ALA A 34 15.95 5.65 12.68
N TRP A 35 14.86 6.41 12.85
CA TRP A 35 14.56 7.11 14.10
C TRP A 35 14.31 6.15 15.27
N TRP A 36 13.50 5.11 15.06
CA TRP A 36 13.24 4.10 16.09
C TRP A 36 14.48 3.27 16.42
N ARG A 37 15.34 2.99 15.42
CA ARG A 37 16.63 2.33 15.64
C ARG A 37 17.53 3.15 16.55
N GLN A 38 17.59 4.47 16.37
CA GLN A 38 18.39 5.36 17.23
C GLN A 38 17.87 5.43 18.67
N ARG A 39 16.56 5.23 18.87
CA ARG A 39 15.93 5.24 20.20
C ARG A 39 15.89 3.88 20.90
N GLY A 40 16.50 2.85 20.31
CA GLY A 40 16.50 1.50 20.88
C GLY A 40 15.12 0.86 20.99
N ALA A 41 14.14 1.30 20.17
CA ALA A 41 12.78 0.77 20.25
C ALA A 41 12.75 -0.69 19.75
N PRO A 42 12.16 -1.62 20.52
CA PRO A 42 12.05 -3.02 20.12
C PRO A 42 11.26 -3.13 18.83
N ARG A 43 11.79 -3.90 17.87
CA ARG A 43 11.23 -4.08 16.51
C ARG A 43 11.03 -2.79 15.72
N GLY A 44 11.58 -1.66 16.17
CA GLY A 44 11.42 -0.35 15.54
C GLY A 44 11.93 -0.32 14.09
N LEU A 45 13.10 -0.91 13.83
CA LEU A 45 13.64 -1.04 12.48
C LEU A 45 12.69 -1.85 11.58
N ALA A 46 12.20 -2.99 12.06
CA ALA A 46 11.31 -3.86 11.30
C ALA A 46 9.94 -3.19 11.02
N ARG A 47 9.36 -2.49 12.00
CA ARG A 47 8.12 -1.72 11.83
C ARG A 47 8.27 -0.60 10.80
N GLY A 48 9.38 0.15 10.87
CA GLY A 48 9.63 1.23 9.92
C GLY A 48 9.88 0.71 8.50
N LEU A 49 10.68 -0.35 8.36
CA LEU A 49 10.90 -1.00 7.06
C LEU A 49 9.62 -1.60 6.47
N PHE A 50 8.76 -2.16 7.32
CA PHE A 50 7.44 -2.65 6.90
C PHE A 50 6.59 -1.52 6.33
N ILE A 51 6.51 -0.37 7.02
CA ILE A 51 5.80 0.81 6.51
C ILE A 51 6.44 1.29 5.18
N ALA A 52 7.77 1.29 5.11
CA ALA A 52 8.48 1.70 3.90
C ALA A 52 8.13 0.79 2.70
N ALA A 53 8.03 -0.51 2.94
CA ALA A 53 7.70 -1.52 1.92
C ALA A 53 6.25 -1.42 1.41
N LEU A 54 5.33 -0.81 2.17
CA LEU A 54 3.96 -0.56 1.70
C LEU A 54 3.92 0.41 0.51
N GLY A 55 4.88 1.33 0.42
CA GLY A 55 4.98 2.26 -0.70
C GLY A 55 5.17 1.56 -2.05
N PRO A 56 6.27 0.81 -2.24
CA PRO A 56 6.50 0.03 -3.46
C PRO A 56 5.39 -0.99 -3.73
N LEU A 57 4.81 -1.58 -2.67
CA LEU A 57 3.67 -2.50 -2.81
C LEU A 57 2.45 -1.80 -3.42
N ILE A 58 2.07 -0.62 -2.93
CA ILE A 58 0.95 0.16 -3.49
C ILE A 58 1.20 0.53 -4.95
N ALA A 59 2.43 0.97 -5.28
CA ALA A 59 2.79 1.26 -6.67
C ALA A 59 2.68 0.01 -7.56
N ALA A 60 3.18 -1.14 -7.10
CA ALA A 60 3.07 -2.40 -7.83
C ALA A 60 1.61 -2.80 -8.06
N LEU A 61 0.77 -2.72 -7.02
CA LEU A 61 -0.66 -3.00 -7.12
C LEU A 61 -1.37 -2.07 -8.11
N TRP A 62 -0.98 -0.80 -8.16
CA TRP A 62 -1.49 0.16 -9.14
C TRP A 62 -1.14 -0.23 -10.57
N PHE A 63 0.11 -0.62 -10.84
CA PHE A 63 0.49 -1.07 -12.18
C PHE A 63 -0.20 -2.37 -12.58
N ILE A 64 -0.38 -3.30 -11.64
CA ILE A 64 -1.11 -4.55 -11.88
C ILE A 64 -2.59 -4.26 -12.19
N TYR A 65 -3.24 -3.39 -11.41
CA TYR A 65 -4.61 -2.95 -11.65
C TYR A 65 -4.76 -2.41 -13.08
N ASN A 66 -3.89 -1.47 -13.48
CA ASN A 66 -3.96 -0.88 -14.82
C ASN A 66 -3.73 -1.92 -15.91
N ALA A 67 -2.77 -2.84 -15.74
CA ALA A 67 -2.52 -3.91 -16.70
C ALA A 67 -3.70 -4.88 -16.84
N ILE A 68 -4.44 -5.14 -15.76
CA ILE A 68 -5.67 -5.95 -15.78
C ILE A 68 -6.76 -5.21 -16.53
N VAL A 69 -6.98 -3.94 -16.18
CA VAL A 69 -8.00 -3.09 -16.79
C VAL A 69 -7.77 -2.91 -18.28
N GLU A 70 -6.52 -2.69 -18.71
CA GLU A 70 -6.15 -2.54 -20.11
C GLU A 70 -6.46 -3.81 -20.93
N ARG A 71 -6.36 -4.99 -20.31
CA ARG A 71 -6.61 -6.28 -21.00
C ARG A 71 -8.06 -6.72 -20.98
N LEU A 72 -8.78 -6.49 -19.89
CA LEU A 72 -10.13 -7.03 -19.67
C LEU A 72 -11.24 -5.98 -19.81
N GLY A 73 -10.88 -4.69 -19.83
CA GLY A 73 -11.82 -3.57 -19.78
C GLY A 73 -12.32 -3.28 -18.36
N LEU A 74 -12.71 -2.02 -18.13
CA LEU A 74 -13.23 -1.54 -16.85
C LEU A 74 -14.56 -2.20 -16.45
N ASP A 75 -15.41 -2.53 -17.43
CA ASP A 75 -16.75 -3.08 -17.21
C ASP A 75 -16.76 -4.60 -16.99
N SER A 76 -15.59 -5.22 -16.92
CA SER A 76 -15.46 -6.66 -16.79
C SER A 76 -15.58 -7.10 -15.32
N VAL A 77 -16.58 -7.93 -15.04
CA VAL A 77 -16.73 -8.63 -13.75
C VAL A 77 -15.48 -9.47 -13.43
N ALA A 78 -14.82 -10.01 -14.47
CA ALA A 78 -13.58 -10.74 -14.29
C ALA A 78 -12.44 -9.82 -13.82
N ALA A 79 -12.30 -8.63 -14.41
CA ALA A 79 -11.31 -7.63 -13.97
C ALA A 79 -11.53 -7.23 -12.51
N LEU A 80 -12.80 -7.03 -12.11
CA LEU A 80 -13.15 -6.74 -10.72
C LEU A 80 -12.78 -7.91 -9.80
N GLY A 81 -13.10 -9.15 -10.19
CA GLY A 81 -12.78 -10.36 -9.43
C GLY A 81 -11.27 -10.55 -9.23
N PHE A 82 -10.47 -10.33 -10.26
CA PHE A 82 -9.00 -10.40 -10.15
C PHE A 82 -8.46 -9.34 -9.21
N ASN A 83 -8.90 -8.09 -9.35
CA ASN A 83 -8.46 -7.01 -8.47
C ASN A 83 -8.84 -7.30 -7.02
N LEU A 84 -10.08 -7.71 -6.75
CA LEU A 84 -10.52 -8.09 -5.41
C LEU A 84 -9.64 -9.21 -4.82
N GLY A 85 -9.37 -10.26 -5.59
CA GLY A 85 -8.51 -11.37 -5.15
C GLY A 85 -7.10 -10.90 -4.78
N ILE A 86 -6.49 -10.06 -5.62
CA ILE A 86 -5.15 -9.50 -5.39
C ILE A 86 -5.15 -8.64 -4.11
N PHE A 87 -6.09 -7.70 -3.98
CA PHE A 87 -6.16 -6.84 -2.79
C PHE A 87 -6.41 -7.63 -1.50
N LEU A 88 -7.25 -8.67 -1.54
CA LEU A 88 -7.48 -9.54 -0.39
C LEU A 88 -6.21 -10.31 0.00
N VAL A 89 -5.52 -10.91 -0.97
CA VAL A 89 -4.30 -11.70 -0.70
C VAL A 89 -3.19 -10.80 -0.14
N PHE A 90 -2.86 -9.70 -0.82
CA PHE A 90 -1.81 -8.79 -0.35
C PHE A 90 -2.21 -8.08 0.95
N GLY A 91 -3.48 -7.71 1.11
CA GLY A 91 -4.01 -7.11 2.33
C GLY A 91 -3.93 -8.07 3.52
N LEU A 92 -4.26 -9.35 3.34
CA LEU A 92 -4.17 -10.36 4.38
C LEU A 92 -2.71 -10.62 4.78
N ILE A 93 -1.81 -10.74 3.80
CA ILE A 93 -0.38 -10.93 4.05
C ILE A 93 0.20 -9.73 4.80
N ALA A 94 -0.05 -8.51 4.31
CA ALA A 94 0.41 -7.29 4.97
C ALA A 94 -0.19 -7.14 6.37
N GLY A 95 -1.48 -7.43 6.54
CA GLY A 95 -2.17 -7.40 7.82
C GLY A 95 -1.61 -8.41 8.82
N ALA A 96 -1.31 -9.64 8.38
CA ALA A 96 -0.70 -10.68 9.21
C ALA A 96 0.72 -10.29 9.66
N ILE A 97 1.55 -9.76 8.75
CA ILE A 97 2.88 -9.26 9.07
C ILE A 97 2.79 -8.08 10.04
N GLY A 98 1.89 -7.13 9.77
CA GLY A 98 1.61 -6.01 10.66
C GLY A 98 1.18 -6.48 12.04
N ARG A 99 0.28 -7.46 12.14
CA ARG A 99 -0.13 -8.03 13.43
C ARG A 99 1.07 -8.61 14.17
N ALA A 100 1.94 -9.36 13.51
CA ALA A 100 3.14 -9.95 14.13
C ALA A 100 4.14 -8.88 14.60
N LEU A 101 4.32 -7.80 13.85
CA LEU A 101 5.24 -6.71 14.20
C LEU A 101 4.77 -5.87 15.39
N TRP A 102 3.44 -5.77 15.60
CA TRP A 102 2.83 -5.03 16.70
C TRP A 102 2.33 -5.92 17.85
N ALA A 103 2.42 -7.24 17.72
CA ALA A 103 2.11 -8.15 18.82
C ALA A 103 3.01 -7.85 20.03
N PRO A 104 2.43 -7.78 21.26
CA PRO A 104 3.20 -7.71 22.48
C PRO A 104 4.20 -8.87 22.56
N GLU A 105 5.36 -8.63 23.16
CA GLU A 105 6.25 -9.73 23.54
C GLU A 105 5.66 -10.42 24.76
N ASP A 106 5.36 -11.73 24.65
CA ASP A 106 4.80 -12.56 25.72
C ASP A 106 5.83 -12.81 26.86
N GLY A 107 6.36 -11.72 27.44
CA GLY A 107 7.39 -11.76 28.48
C GLY A 107 7.36 -10.61 29.49
N ASP A 108 6.40 -9.68 29.39
CA ASP A 108 6.27 -8.52 30.29
C ASP A 108 5.13 -8.69 31.34
N GLN A 109 4.93 -9.93 31.80
CA GLN A 109 4.07 -10.27 32.95
C GLN A 109 4.87 -11.00 34.04
N ALA A 110 6.09 -10.54 34.32
CA ALA A 110 6.87 -10.97 35.50
C ALA A 110 6.54 -10.12 36.72
#